data_AF-A0A1J4XME3-F1
#
_entry.id   AF-A0A1J4XME3-F1
#
_cell.length_a   1.000
_cell.length_b   1.000
_cell.length_c   1.000
_cell.angle_alpha   90.00
_cell.angle_beta   90.00
_cell.angle_gamma   90.00
#
_symmetry.space_group_name_H-M   'P 1'
#
loop_
_entity.id
_entity.type
_entity.pdbx_description
1 polymer ?
#
loop_
_entity_poly.entity_id
_entity_poly.type
_entity_poly.pdbx_seq_one_letter_code
_entity_poly.pdbx_strand_id
1 'polypeptide(L)'
;MDLDKEIKEVEREEARLAERKRDLQDKQERRKAMDCKLEDFFSDSAISPKDLAEALIEKYNIKLSARKPGTRRRRTTITAELRDAVKGAVNSGLSMNAVSKQFEISYAVVVKIMKASYDHLQVRKVS
;
A
#
# COMPACT_ATOMS: atom_id res chain seq x y z
N MET A 1 5.84 -20.82 -38.66
CA MET A 1 4.88 -19.95 -37.96
C MET A 1 3.54 -20.14 -38.62
N ASP A 2 2.51 -20.41 -37.84
CA ASP A 2 1.20 -20.80 -38.34
C ASP A 2 0.29 -19.57 -38.30
N LEU A 3 0.40 -18.74 -39.34
CA LEU A 3 -0.16 -17.38 -39.39
C LEU A 3 -1.68 -17.37 -39.18
N ASP A 4 -2.38 -18.44 -39.59
CA ASP A 4 -3.83 -18.57 -39.40
C ASP A 4 -4.24 -18.72 -37.92
N LYS A 5 -3.35 -19.27 -37.07
CA LYS A 5 -3.59 -19.35 -35.62
C LYS A 5 -3.40 -17.98 -34.97
N GLU A 6 -2.37 -17.25 -35.39
CA GLU A 6 -2.09 -15.89 -34.89
C GLU A 6 -3.24 -14.93 -35.24
N ILE A 7 -3.78 -14.99 -36.47
CA ILE A 7 -4.93 -14.18 -36.87
C ILE A 7 -6.16 -14.46 -35.98
N LYS A 8 -6.48 -15.74 -35.72
CA LYS A 8 -7.60 -16.11 -34.85
C LYS A 8 -7.42 -15.70 -33.40
N GLU A 9 -6.18 -15.66 -32.91
CA GLU A 9 -5.87 -15.16 -31.57
C GLU A 9 -6.09 -13.64 -31.49
N VAL A 10 -5.63 -12.90 -32.49
CA VAL A 10 -5.85 -11.45 -32.60
C VAL A 10 -7.35 -11.13 -32.66
N GLU A 11 -8.14 -11.83 -33.46
CA GLU A 11 -9.60 -11.62 -33.54
C GLU A 11 -10.30 -11.85 -32.19
N ARG A 12 -9.89 -12.86 -31.42
CA ARG A 12 -10.42 -13.11 -30.06
C ARG A 12 -10.03 -12.01 -29.08
N GLU A 13 -8.82 -11.49 -29.19
CA GLU A 13 -8.36 -10.37 -28.37
C GLU A 13 -9.13 -9.09 -28.70
N GLU A 14 -9.37 -8.81 -29.97
CA GLU A 14 -10.19 -7.67 -30.41
C GLU A 14 -11.62 -7.76 -29.88
N ALA A 15 -12.25 -8.95 -29.92
CA ALA A 15 -13.57 -9.17 -29.36
C ALA A 15 -13.62 -8.93 -27.84
N ARG A 16 -12.63 -9.44 -27.09
CA ARG A 16 -12.50 -9.19 -25.65
C ARG A 16 -12.27 -7.73 -25.32
N LEU A 17 -11.46 -7.04 -26.12
CA LEU A 17 -11.19 -5.61 -25.95
C LEU A 17 -12.43 -4.77 -26.26
N ALA A 18 -13.22 -5.14 -27.27
CA ALA A 18 -14.48 -4.48 -27.60
C ALA A 18 -15.51 -4.62 -26.48
N GLU A 19 -15.68 -5.82 -25.93
CA GLU A 19 -16.56 -6.07 -24.78
C GLU A 19 -16.13 -5.25 -23.56
N ARG A 20 -14.83 -5.27 -23.23
CA ARG A 20 -14.28 -4.50 -22.12
C ARG A 20 -14.45 -2.99 -22.31
N LYS A 21 -14.35 -2.49 -23.54
CA LYS A 21 -14.61 -1.07 -23.85
C LYS A 21 -16.06 -0.71 -23.59
N ARG A 22 -17.02 -1.53 -24.02
CA ARG A 22 -18.46 -1.33 -23.74
C ARG A 22 -18.74 -1.32 -22.25
N ASP A 23 -18.25 -2.31 -21.51
CA ASP A 23 -18.41 -2.37 -20.06
C ASP A 23 -17.85 -1.14 -19.33
N LEU A 24 -16.72 -0.62 -19.81
CA LEU A 24 -16.11 0.58 -19.24
C LEU A 24 -16.92 1.84 -19.58
N GLN A 25 -17.46 1.94 -20.79
CA GLN A 25 -18.36 3.03 -21.19
C GLN A 25 -19.64 3.01 -20.35
N ASP A 26 -20.29 1.85 -20.21
CA ASP A 26 -21.49 1.69 -19.37
C ASP A 26 -21.21 2.07 -17.91
N LYS A 27 -20.06 1.65 -17.37
CA LYS A 27 -19.64 2.04 -16.00
C LYS A 27 -19.40 3.54 -15.90
N GLN A 28 -18.83 4.16 -16.94
CA GLN A 28 -18.58 5.60 -16.95
C GLN A 28 -19.90 6.38 -17.02
N GLU A 29 -20.85 5.96 -17.85
CA GLU A 29 -22.17 6.57 -17.94
C GLU A 29 -22.97 6.41 -16.65
N ARG A 30 -22.95 5.22 -16.04
CA ARG A 30 -23.59 5.00 -14.73
C ARG A 30 -23.00 5.89 -13.64
N ARG A 31 -21.67 6.09 -13.64
CA ARG A 31 -21.02 7.01 -12.70
C ARG A 31 -21.48 8.44 -12.92
N LYS A 32 -21.42 8.94 -14.16
CA LYS A 32 -21.90 10.28 -14.51
C LYS A 32 -23.36 10.49 -14.12
N ALA A 33 -24.22 9.52 -14.39
CA ALA A 33 -25.63 9.59 -14.02
C ALA A 33 -25.85 9.65 -12.50
N MET A 34 -25.01 8.97 -11.72
CA MET A 34 -25.04 9.08 -10.25
C MET A 34 -24.49 10.42 -9.78
N ASP A 35 -23.42 10.92 -10.40
CA ASP A 35 -22.83 12.22 -10.07
C ASP A 35 -23.85 13.33 -10.30
N CYS A 36 -24.58 13.33 -11.43
CA CYS A 36 -25.65 14.29 -11.68
C CYS A 36 -26.78 14.19 -10.63
N LYS A 37 -27.21 12.98 -10.26
CA LYS A 37 -28.22 12.79 -9.19
C LYS A 37 -27.75 13.31 -7.83
N LEU A 38 -26.45 13.19 -7.54
CA LEU A 38 -25.87 13.72 -6.31
C LEU A 38 -25.81 15.25 -6.36
N GLU A 39 -25.43 15.82 -7.50
CA GLU A 39 -25.47 17.28 -7.72
C GLU A 39 -26.88 17.82 -7.54
N ASP A 40 -27.90 17.20 -8.16
CA ASP A 40 -29.31 17.57 -8.00
C ASP A 40 -29.75 17.47 -6.52
N PHE A 41 -29.32 16.40 -5.83
CA PHE A 41 -29.60 16.23 -4.41
C PHE A 41 -28.96 17.34 -3.56
N PHE A 42 -27.72 17.75 -3.86
CA PHE A 42 -27.03 18.82 -3.15
C PHE A 42 -27.49 20.23 -3.55
N SER A 43 -28.05 20.43 -4.75
CA SER A 43 -28.68 21.70 -5.11
C SER A 43 -30.01 21.88 -4.39
N ASP A 44 -30.77 20.79 -4.23
CA ASP A 44 -32.09 20.82 -3.59
C ASP A 44 -32.00 20.74 -2.06
N SER A 45 -30.92 20.19 -1.52
CA SER A 45 -30.70 20.08 -0.07
C SER A 45 -29.76 21.17 0.44
N ALA A 46 -30.09 21.77 1.58
CA ALA A 46 -29.21 22.70 2.28
C ALA A 46 -28.04 22.01 3.03
N ILE A 47 -27.73 20.75 2.67
CA ILE A 47 -26.75 19.92 3.36
C ILE A 47 -25.44 19.98 2.60
N SER A 48 -24.35 20.33 3.29
CA SER A 48 -23.02 20.29 2.69
C SER A 48 -22.62 18.84 2.38
N PRO A 49 -21.93 18.57 1.25
CA PRO A 49 -21.37 17.26 0.97
C PRO A 49 -20.48 16.69 2.08
N LYS A 50 -19.82 17.57 2.86
CA LYS A 50 -19.02 17.17 4.02
C LYS A 50 -19.88 16.64 5.16
N ASP A 51 -20.96 17.34 5.47
CA ASP A 51 -21.87 16.97 6.56
C ASP A 51 -22.60 15.65 6.24
N LEU A 52 -22.97 15.45 4.96
CA LEU A 52 -23.51 14.17 4.51
C LEU A 52 -22.48 13.04 4.68
N ALA A 53 -21.22 13.28 4.29
CA ALA A 53 -20.17 12.28 4.44
C ALA A 53 -19.93 11.92 5.91
N GLU A 54 -19.87 12.91 6.80
CA GLU A 54 -19.73 12.70 8.25
C GLU A 54 -20.91 11.91 8.82
N ALA A 55 -22.14 12.28 8.48
CA ALA A 55 -23.35 11.56 8.91
C ALA A 55 -23.38 10.11 8.41
N LEU A 56 -22.92 9.84 7.18
CA LEU A 56 -22.82 8.49 6.64
C LEU A 56 -21.72 7.68 7.33
N ILE A 57 -20.58 8.29 7.63
CA ILE A 57 -19.47 7.66 8.36
C ILE A 57 -19.94 7.24 9.75
N GLU A 58 -20.65 8.12 10.45
CA GLU A 58 -21.19 7.86 11.79
C GLU A 58 -22.28 6.79 11.75
N LYS A 59 -23.27 6.94 10.86
CA LYS A 59 -24.42 6.02 10.76
C LYS A 59 -24.03 4.59 10.37
N TYR A 60 -23.10 4.44 9.43
CA TYR A 60 -22.66 3.12 8.94
C TYR A 60 -21.36 2.63 9.58
N ASN A 61 -20.84 3.37 10.56
CA ASN A 61 -19.58 3.07 11.25
C ASN A 61 -18.44 2.76 10.26
N ILE A 62 -18.36 3.53 9.17
CA ILE A 62 -17.37 3.33 8.12
C ILE A 62 -16.03 3.79 8.68
N LYS A 63 -15.13 2.84 8.93
CA LYS A 63 -13.74 3.16 9.22
C LYS A 63 -13.10 3.69 7.94
N LEU A 64 -13.07 5.01 7.79
CA LEU A 64 -12.19 5.64 6.82
C LEU A 64 -10.77 5.21 7.18
N SER A 65 -10.24 4.29 6.38
CA SER A 65 -8.80 4.04 6.31
C SER A 65 -8.19 5.31 5.73
N ALA A 66 -8.05 6.34 6.56
CA ALA A 66 -7.13 7.42 6.31
C ALA A 66 -5.74 6.77 6.32
N ARG A 67 -5.29 6.25 5.18
CA ARG A 67 -3.87 6.22 4.89
C ARG A 67 -3.44 7.67 4.86
N LYS A 68 -3.14 8.24 6.03
CA LYS A 68 -2.41 9.50 6.13
C LYS A 68 -1.19 9.35 5.20
N PRO A 69 -1.05 10.16 4.14
CA PRO A 69 0.18 10.18 3.38
C PRO A 69 1.28 10.72 4.32
N GLY A 70 2.09 9.82 4.86
CA GLY A 70 3.09 10.12 5.90
C GLY A 70 2.71 9.43 7.20
N THR A 71 3.38 8.36 7.60
CA THR A 71 4.83 8.23 7.76
C THR A 71 5.33 6.97 7.09
N ARG A 72 5.91 7.07 5.88
CA ARG A 72 6.90 6.07 5.48
C ARG A 72 8.00 6.16 6.54
N ARG A 73 8.13 5.13 7.38
CA ARG A 73 9.26 5.01 8.30
C ARG A 73 10.52 5.23 7.46
N ARG A 74 11.36 6.18 7.85
CA ARG A 74 12.63 6.42 7.16
C ARG A 74 13.36 5.08 7.11
N ARG A 75 13.87 4.72 5.93
CA ARG A 75 14.65 3.49 5.77
C ARG A 75 15.85 3.59 6.71
N THR A 76 15.92 2.70 7.69
CA THR A 76 17.07 2.65 8.61
C THR A 76 18.30 2.19 7.84
N THR A 77 19.38 2.96 7.92
CA THR A 77 20.69 2.52 7.43
C THR A 77 21.29 1.57 8.45
N ILE A 78 21.55 0.32 8.05
CA ILE A 78 22.17 -0.66 8.93
C ILE A 78 23.69 -0.49 8.85
N THR A 79 24.31 -0.09 9.95
CA THR A 79 25.76 -0.06 10.12
C THR A 79 26.24 -1.38 10.75
N ALA A 80 27.53 -1.69 10.61
CA ALA A 80 28.13 -2.85 11.25
C ALA A 80 27.97 -2.79 12.79
N GLU A 81 28.14 -1.60 13.37
CA GLU A 81 27.94 -1.35 14.81
C GLU A 81 26.50 -1.64 15.26
N LEU A 82 25.51 -1.15 14.51
CA LEU A 82 24.09 -1.40 14.82
C LEU A 82 23.76 -2.89 14.72
N ARG A 83 24.29 -3.58 13.71
CA ARG A 83 24.12 -5.04 13.55
C ARG A 83 24.69 -5.78 14.76
N ASP A 84 25.90 -5.45 15.19
CA ASP A 84 26.59 -6.15 16.27
C ASP A 84 25.96 -5.85 17.63
N ALA A 85 25.51 -4.62 17.86
CA ALA A 85 24.73 -4.23 19.04
C ALA A 85 23.38 -4.99 19.11
N VAL A 86 22.67 -5.13 17.99
CA VAL A 86 21.41 -5.90 17.91
C VAL A 86 21.66 -7.38 18.16
N LYS A 87 22.71 -7.97 17.56
CA LYS A 87 23.09 -9.38 17.82
C LYS A 87 23.44 -9.59 19.29
N GLY A 88 24.23 -8.69 19.88
CA GLY A 88 24.58 -8.73 21.30
C GLY A 88 23.35 -8.69 22.21
N ALA A 89 22.41 -7.77 21.95
CA ALA A 89 21.18 -7.62 22.73
C ALA A 89 20.27 -8.85 22.66
N VAL A 90 20.14 -9.49 21.49
CA VAL A 90 19.36 -10.73 21.35
C VAL A 90 20.07 -11.88 22.06
N ASN A 91 21.39 -12.00 21.91
CA ASN A 91 22.19 -13.04 22.57
C ASN A 91 22.22 -12.90 24.10
N SER A 92 22.04 -11.68 24.63
CA SER A 92 21.89 -11.42 26.06
C SER A 92 20.49 -11.74 26.60
N GLY A 93 19.61 -12.33 25.77
CA GLY A 93 18.29 -12.82 26.19
C GLY A 93 17.14 -11.85 25.96
N LEU A 94 17.34 -10.69 25.33
CA LEU A 94 16.24 -9.80 24.99
C LEU A 94 15.43 -10.37 23.82
N SER A 95 14.09 -10.28 23.91
CA SER A 95 13.22 -10.67 22.80
C SER A 95 13.46 -9.76 21.60
N MET A 96 13.35 -10.32 20.38
CA MET A 96 13.50 -9.55 19.14
C MET A 96 12.52 -8.37 19.04
N ASN A 97 11.36 -8.47 19.69
CA ASN A 97 10.39 -7.38 19.79
C ASN A 97 10.89 -6.25 20.71
N ALA A 98 11.45 -6.59 21.88
CA ALA A 98 12.05 -5.61 22.78
C ALA A 98 13.22 -4.88 22.10
N VAL A 99 14.09 -5.63 21.41
CA VAL A 99 15.20 -5.08 20.62
C VAL A 99 14.70 -4.16 19.50
N SER A 100 13.62 -4.55 18.79
CA SER A 100 13.05 -3.67 17.74
C SER A 100 12.59 -2.31 18.26
N LYS A 101 12.05 -2.27 19.49
CA LYS A 101 11.62 -1.03 20.14
C LYS A 101 12.81 -0.23 20.67
N GLN A 102 13.78 -0.90 21.29
CA GLN A 102 14.97 -0.28 21.87
C GLN A 102 15.84 0.42 20.82
N PHE A 103 15.98 -0.17 19.63
CA PHE A 103 16.78 0.38 18.54
C PHE A 103 15.96 1.14 17.49
N GLU A 104 14.66 1.38 17.73
CA GLU A 104 13.72 2.03 16.81
C GLU A 104 13.73 1.46 15.37
N ILE A 105 14.03 0.16 15.25
CA ILE A 105 14.08 -0.56 13.97
C ILE A 105 12.88 -1.47 13.80
N SER A 106 12.50 -1.72 12.55
CA SER A 106 11.47 -2.70 12.26
C SER A 106 11.89 -4.09 12.75
N TYR A 107 10.94 -4.84 13.32
CA TYR A 107 11.13 -6.25 13.66
C TYR A 107 11.71 -7.07 12.49
N ALA A 108 11.28 -6.77 11.26
CA ALA A 108 11.80 -7.44 10.06
C ALA A 108 13.30 -7.20 9.84
N VAL A 109 13.82 -6.04 10.26
CA VAL A 109 15.25 -5.72 10.20
C VAL A 109 16.02 -6.53 11.24
N VAL A 110 15.50 -6.65 12.46
CA VAL A 110 16.09 -7.51 13.52
C VAL A 110 16.21 -8.95 13.04
N VAL A 111 15.16 -9.50 12.42
CA VAL A 111 15.19 -10.85 11.85
C VAL A 111 16.26 -11.00 10.77
N LYS A 112 16.42 -10.01 9.88
CA LYS A 112 17.46 -10.03 8.83
C LYS A 112 18.88 -9.95 9.40
N ILE A 113 19.08 -9.17 10.47
CA ILE A 113 20.36 -9.11 11.20
C ILE A 113 20.69 -10.49 11.80
N MET A 114 19.71 -11.16 12.42
CA MET A 114 19.89 -12.49 12.98
C MET A 114 20.10 -13.58 11.91
N LYS A 115 19.50 -13.42 10.72
CA LYS A 115 19.69 -14.30 9.55
C LYS A 115 20.95 -14.00 8.73
N ALA A 116 21.93 -13.29 9.30
CA ALA A 116 23.21 -12.96 8.65
C ALA A 116 23.10 -12.15 7.34
N SER A 117 21.95 -11.56 7.02
CA SER A 117 21.75 -10.81 5.76
C SER A 117 22.58 -9.51 5.67
N TYR A 118 23.20 -9.10 6.78
CA TYR A 118 24.01 -7.88 6.91
C TYR A 118 25.47 -8.16 7.32
N ASP A 119 25.93 -9.41 7.23
CA ASP A 119 27.27 -9.80 7.73
C ASP A 119 28.41 -9.27 6.85
N HIS A 120 28.12 -8.91 5.59
CA HIS A 120 29.04 -8.26 4.67
C HIS A 120 29.42 -6.81 5.07
N LEU A 121 28.74 -6.21 6.04
CA LEU A 121 29.07 -4.86 6.53
C LEU A 121 30.34 -4.93 7.40
N GLN A 122 31.39 -4.22 7.00
CA GLN A 122 32.63 -4.10 7.76
C GLN A 122 32.62 -2.86 8.67
N VAL A 123 33.19 -2.97 9.87
CA VAL A 123 33.45 -1.82 10.75
C VAL A 123 34.58 -1.00 10.12
N ARG A 124 34.30 0.23 9.69
CA ARG A 124 35.37 1.16 9.28
C ARG A 124 36.12 1.57 10.54
N LYS A 125 37.33 1.02 10.73
CA LYS A 125 38.27 1.54 11.73
C LYS A 125 38.64 2.97 11.31
N VAL A 126 38.11 3.97 12.02
CA VAL A 126 38.62 5.33 11.92
C VAL A 126 40.00 5.31 12.56
N SER A 127 41.02 5.51 11.72
CA SER A 127 42.43 5.64 12.14
C SER A 127 42.69 7.05 12.64
#